data_AF-A0A6M0G486-F1
#
_entry.id   AF-A0A6M0G486-F1
#
_cell.length_a   1.000
_cell.length_b   1.000
_cell.length_c   1.000
_cell.angle_alpha   90.00
_cell.angle_beta   90.00
_cell.angle_gamma   90.00
#
_symmetry.space_group_name_H-M   'P 1'
#
loop_
_entity.id
_entity.type
_entity.pdbx_description
1 polymer ?
#
loop_
_entity_poly.entity_id
_entity_poly.type
_entity_poly.pdbx_seq_one_letter_code
_entity_poly.pdbx_strand_id
1 'polypeptide(L)'
;MASLEEVLIDITALEVNTMVVNQITGDKFIPWEAYRDIYPISPTYIEQQGIHESLRDRYIELRKNLELEYTLLLSDPTSEFYDPTVLDSATQKNNQILTDPTVELEQMQSRLPDPYSINTGQKALALKQILNNNRFLRSLRKISELKNSLDNRNKALHKKQDEHSDVTSEVIQKAVKTDIIYAQTVIQLDGDLINRYSEEILDHPHRDLILQIHRDGVLSGQRQWREMLEFVIELVQASLQGIRKALK
;
A
#
# COMPACT_ATOMS: atom_id res chain seq x y z
N MET A 1 18.95 -11.05 12.56
CA MET A 1 18.00 -12.17 12.38
C MET A 1 16.72 -11.71 13.02
N ALA A 2 15.65 -11.54 12.25
CA ALA A 2 14.35 -11.17 12.81
C ALA A 2 13.93 -12.25 13.83
N SER A 3 13.43 -11.85 14.99
CA SER A 3 12.95 -12.83 15.96
C SER A 3 11.66 -13.45 15.42
N LEU A 4 11.41 -14.73 15.75
CA LEU A 4 10.16 -15.41 15.36
C LEU A 4 8.91 -14.67 15.90
N GLU A 5 9.10 -13.91 16.97
CA GLU A 5 8.11 -13.02 17.58
C GLU A 5 7.77 -11.83 16.67
N GLU A 6 8.75 -11.22 15.99
CA GLU A 6 8.50 -10.19 14.97
C GLU A 6 7.72 -10.75 13.77
N VAL A 7 8.01 -11.99 13.35
CA VAL A 7 7.28 -12.65 12.24
C VAL A 7 5.83 -12.98 12.63
N LEU A 8 5.58 -13.36 13.88
CA LEU A 8 4.25 -13.66 14.41
C LEU A 8 3.40 -12.39 14.61
N ILE A 9 4.00 -11.30 15.09
CA ILE A 9 3.34 -9.99 15.21
C ILE A 9 2.94 -9.46 13.83
N ASP A 10 3.68 -9.83 12.80
CA ASP A 10 3.51 -9.33 11.45
C ASP A 10 2.37 -10.00 10.65
N ILE A 11 1.72 -11.04 11.17
CA ILE A 11 0.62 -11.77 10.51
C ILE A 11 -0.67 -11.58 11.34
N THR A 12 -1.19 -10.36 11.42
CA THR A 12 -2.39 -10.07 12.22
C THR A 12 -3.71 -10.37 11.49
N ALA A 13 -3.67 -10.38 10.16
CA ALA A 13 -4.86 -10.58 9.34
C ALA A 13 -4.54 -11.16 7.96
N LEU A 14 -5.51 -11.90 7.42
CA LEU A 14 -5.59 -12.27 6.01
C LEU A 14 -6.55 -11.27 5.32
N GLU A 15 -6.05 -10.55 4.32
CA GLU A 15 -6.86 -9.67 3.47
C GLU A 15 -6.95 -10.27 2.06
N VAL A 16 -8.17 -10.44 1.55
CA VAL A 16 -8.44 -10.91 0.19
C VAL A 16 -9.23 -9.83 -0.54
N ASN A 17 -8.64 -9.29 -1.61
CA ASN A 17 -9.25 -8.27 -2.47
C ASN A 17 -9.52 -8.85 -3.86
N THR A 18 -10.72 -8.65 -4.37
CA THR A 18 -11.08 -9.03 -5.75
C THR A 18 -11.31 -7.79 -6.59
N MET A 19 -10.49 -7.65 -7.63
CA MET A 19 -10.54 -6.55 -8.60
C MET A 19 -10.64 -7.12 -10.01
N VAL A 20 -11.31 -6.39 -10.91
CA VAL A 20 -11.37 -6.73 -12.33
C VAL A 20 -10.61 -5.67 -13.11
N VAL A 21 -9.41 -6.03 -13.54
CA VAL A 21 -8.50 -5.13 -14.27
C VAL A 21 -8.48 -5.44 -15.76
N ASN A 22 -8.20 -4.43 -16.59
CA ASN A 22 -8.01 -4.63 -18.03
C ASN A 22 -6.69 -5.34 -18.35
N GLN A 23 -5.68 -5.25 -17.47
CA GLN A 23 -4.37 -5.87 -17.63
C GLN A 23 -3.77 -6.23 -16.27
N ILE A 24 -3.23 -7.44 -16.14
CA ILE A 24 -2.42 -7.86 -15.00
C ILE A 24 -0.96 -7.54 -15.31
N THR A 25 -0.34 -6.62 -14.57
CA THR A 25 1.10 -6.31 -14.66
C THR A 25 1.86 -7.16 -13.65
N GLY A 26 2.76 -8.04 -14.12
CA GLY A 26 3.57 -8.93 -13.29
C GLY A 26 4.88 -8.32 -12.80
N ASP A 27 4.95 -7.00 -12.67
CA ASP A 27 6.20 -6.31 -12.38
C ASP A 27 6.70 -6.69 -10.99
N LYS A 28 7.94 -7.18 -10.94
CA LYS A 28 8.61 -7.53 -9.68
C LYS A 28 8.78 -6.25 -8.85
N PHE A 29 8.29 -6.26 -7.61
CA PHE A 29 8.50 -5.14 -6.69
C PHE A 29 9.99 -4.92 -6.44
N ILE A 30 10.50 -3.76 -6.88
CA ILE A 30 11.85 -3.27 -6.60
C ILE A 30 11.71 -2.04 -5.70
N PRO A 31 12.09 -2.12 -4.40
CA PRO A 31 11.83 -1.06 -3.42
C PRO A 31 12.36 0.32 -3.84
N TRP A 32 13.57 0.35 -4.37
CA TRP A 32 14.21 1.59 -4.81
C TRP A 32 13.43 2.28 -5.94
N GLU A 33 12.99 1.52 -6.93
CA GLU A 33 12.23 2.04 -8.07
C GLU A 33 10.86 2.51 -7.62
N ALA A 34 10.14 1.69 -6.85
CA ALA A 34 8.85 2.07 -6.28
C ALA A 34 8.94 3.38 -5.49
N TYR A 35 9.94 3.49 -4.61
CA TYR A 35 10.15 4.71 -3.82
C TYR A 35 10.44 5.92 -4.71
N ARG A 36 11.37 5.79 -5.65
CA ARG A 36 11.75 6.86 -6.59
C ARG A 36 10.58 7.30 -7.47
N ASP A 37 9.68 6.39 -7.82
CA ASP A 37 8.55 6.68 -8.70
C ASP A 37 7.39 7.37 -7.96
N ILE A 38 7.25 7.14 -6.65
CA ILE A 38 6.22 7.77 -5.80
C ILE A 38 6.71 9.10 -5.23
N TYR A 39 7.99 9.19 -4.85
CA TYR A 39 8.58 10.37 -4.21
C TYR A 39 8.35 11.71 -4.94
N PRO A 40 8.48 11.83 -6.27
CA PRO A 40 8.35 13.10 -6.96
C PRO A 40 6.89 13.53 -7.19
N ILE A 41 5.90 12.69 -6.82
CA ILE A 41 4.49 13.03 -7.05
C ILE A 41 4.15 14.33 -6.32
N SER A 42 3.80 15.34 -7.11
CA SER A 42 3.36 16.67 -6.71
C SER A 42 2.35 17.16 -7.76
N PRO A 43 1.59 18.24 -7.51
CA PRO A 43 0.71 18.81 -8.53
C PRO A 43 1.46 19.15 -9.83
N THR A 44 2.65 19.74 -9.72
CA THR A 44 3.52 20.04 -10.87
C THR A 44 3.99 18.80 -11.62
N TYR A 45 4.38 17.73 -10.90
CA TYR A 45 4.77 16.47 -11.53
C TYR A 45 3.59 15.83 -12.27
N ILE A 46 2.41 15.80 -11.66
CA ILE A 46 1.18 15.24 -12.23
C ILE A 46 0.80 15.95 -13.54
N GLU A 47 0.92 17.28 -13.58
CA GLU A 47 0.69 18.06 -14.79
C GLU A 47 1.73 17.73 -15.88
N GLN A 48 3.02 17.67 -15.53
CA GLN A 48 4.10 17.35 -16.46
C GLN A 48 3.97 15.93 -17.05
N GLN A 49 3.51 14.97 -16.25
CA GLN A 49 3.27 13.59 -16.70
C GLN A 49 1.96 13.45 -17.49
N GLY A 50 1.19 14.53 -17.67
CA GLY A 50 -0.08 14.50 -18.39
C GLY A 50 -1.10 13.60 -17.71
N ILE A 51 -1.11 13.52 -16.38
CA ILE A 51 -2.08 12.68 -15.67
C ILE A 51 -3.48 13.29 -15.81
N HIS A 52 -4.44 12.44 -16.17
CA HIS A 52 -5.83 12.82 -16.35
C HIS A 52 -6.40 13.46 -15.08
N GLU A 53 -7.15 14.55 -15.25
CA GLU A 53 -7.70 15.39 -14.17
C GLU A 53 -8.46 14.60 -13.10
N SER A 54 -9.26 13.62 -13.50
CA SER A 54 -10.03 12.76 -12.58
C SER A 54 -9.19 11.84 -11.68
N LEU A 55 -7.88 11.72 -11.92
CA LEU A 55 -6.99 10.84 -11.15
C LEU A 55 -6.04 11.60 -10.23
N ARG A 56 -5.92 12.92 -10.40
CA ARG A 56 -4.87 13.72 -9.77
C ARG A 56 -4.87 13.61 -8.25
N ASP A 57 -6.04 13.72 -7.63
CA ASP A 57 -6.19 13.62 -6.17
C ASP A 57 -5.69 12.27 -5.64
N ARG A 58 -6.00 11.18 -6.35
CA ARG A 58 -5.56 9.83 -5.97
C ARG A 58 -4.04 9.66 -6.06
N TYR A 59 -3.39 10.30 -7.03
CA TYR A 59 -1.92 10.32 -7.08
C TYR A 59 -1.32 11.10 -5.91
N ILE A 60 -1.90 12.25 -5.56
CA ILE A 60 -1.47 13.04 -4.40
C ILE A 60 -1.62 12.24 -3.10
N GLU A 61 -2.71 11.47 -2.96
CA GLU A 61 -2.91 10.58 -1.80
C GLU A 61 -1.80 9.54 -1.67
N LEU A 62 -1.29 8.97 -2.77
CA LEU A 62 -0.14 8.05 -2.71
C LEU A 62 1.08 8.70 -2.04
N ARG A 63 1.35 9.95 -2.41
CA ARG A 63 2.48 10.72 -1.86
C ARG A 63 2.29 11.06 -0.38
N LYS A 64 1.06 11.44 0.00
CA LYS A 64 0.70 11.71 1.40
C LYS A 64 0.82 10.45 2.26
N ASN A 65 0.34 9.32 1.76
CA ASN A 65 0.45 8.03 2.45
C ASN A 65 1.93 7.66 2.67
N LEU A 66 2.79 7.90 1.69
CA LEU A 66 4.23 7.66 1.85
C LEU A 66 4.87 8.55 2.94
N GLU A 67 4.53 9.84 3.03
CA GLU A 67 4.98 10.70 4.14
C GLU A 67 4.44 10.21 5.49
N LEU A 68 3.17 9.81 5.54
CA LEU A 68 2.52 9.38 6.77
C LEU A 68 3.22 8.16 7.34
N GLU A 69 3.47 7.16 6.51
CA GLU A 69 4.16 5.93 6.91
C GLU A 69 5.56 6.22 7.46
N TYR A 70 6.30 7.14 6.83
CA TYR A 70 7.60 7.54 7.34
C TYR A 70 7.49 8.35 8.64
N THR A 71 6.54 9.27 8.73
CA THR A 71 6.29 10.05 9.94
C THR A 71 5.93 9.15 11.13
N LEU A 72 5.13 8.11 10.90
CA LEU A 72 4.80 7.11 11.91
C LEU A 72 6.07 6.39 12.41
N LEU A 73 7.01 6.05 11.54
CA LEU A 73 8.30 5.48 11.93
C LEU A 73 9.16 6.44 12.75
N LEU A 74 9.12 7.75 12.46
CA LEU A 74 9.85 8.74 13.24
C LEU A 74 9.22 9.01 14.61
N SER A 75 7.89 8.90 14.72
CA SER A 75 7.16 9.17 15.96
C SER A 75 7.13 8.01 16.95
N ASP A 76 7.44 6.80 16.52
CA ASP A 76 7.38 5.59 17.33
C ASP A 76 8.64 5.45 18.20
N PRO A 77 8.56 5.51 19.54
CA PRO A 77 9.72 5.39 20.44
C PRO A 77 10.46 4.04 20.35
N THR A 78 9.82 3.02 19.78
CA THR A 78 10.40 1.69 19.58
C THR A 78 11.08 1.52 18.22
N SER A 79 10.91 2.50 17.32
CA SER A 79 11.49 2.50 15.99
C SER A 79 12.96 2.89 16.01
N GLU A 80 13.76 2.24 15.16
CA GLU A 80 15.17 2.60 14.91
C GLU A 80 15.33 4.00 14.30
N PHE A 81 14.24 4.58 13.80
CA PHE A 81 14.18 5.92 13.22
C PHE A 81 13.58 6.96 14.17
N TYR A 82 13.33 6.62 15.43
CA TYR A 82 12.68 7.53 16.37
C TYR A 82 13.40 8.89 16.45
N ASP A 83 12.65 9.96 16.20
CA ASP A 83 13.11 11.33 16.34
C ASP A 83 12.11 12.10 17.22
N PRO A 84 12.49 12.43 18.48
CA PRO A 84 11.60 13.09 19.42
C PRO A 84 11.18 14.49 18.96
N THR A 85 11.96 15.13 18.07
CA THR A 85 11.63 16.46 17.55
C THR A 85 10.38 16.43 16.67
N VAL A 86 9.98 15.27 16.13
CA VAL A 86 8.75 15.08 15.35
C VAL A 86 7.51 15.26 16.21
N LEU A 87 7.56 14.82 17.48
CA LEU A 87 6.47 14.99 18.45
C LEU A 87 6.40 16.44 18.94
N ASP A 88 7.55 17.09 19.14
CA ASP A 88 7.62 18.50 19.57
C ASP A 88 7.14 19.46 18.49
N SER A 89 7.51 19.21 17.23
CA SER A 89 7.02 19.97 16.07
C SER A 89 5.55 19.70 15.76
N ALA A 90 4.98 18.61 16.27
CA ALA A 90 3.55 18.37 16.28
C ALA A 90 2.80 19.31 17.25
N THR A 91 3.36 19.57 18.43
CA THR A 91 2.77 20.52 19.40
C THR A 91 2.89 21.99 19.03
N GLN A 92 3.81 22.37 18.13
CA GLN A 92 4.07 23.76 17.73
C GLN A 92 3.59 24.06 16.30
N LYS A 93 2.31 24.43 16.14
CA LYS A 93 1.70 25.11 14.96
C LYS A 93 1.81 24.46 13.56
N ASN A 94 2.59 23.40 13.34
CA ASN A 94 2.79 22.76 12.03
C ASN A 94 2.03 21.42 11.87
N ASN A 95 1.12 21.11 12.79
CA ASN A 95 0.33 19.88 12.78
C ASN A 95 -0.85 19.98 11.81
N GLN A 96 -0.54 19.93 10.52
CA GLN A 96 -1.51 19.47 9.55
C GLN A 96 -1.56 17.94 9.68
N ILE A 97 -2.69 17.42 10.17
CA ILE A 97 -2.90 15.98 10.29
C ILE A 97 -2.74 15.42 8.87
N LEU A 98 -1.78 14.50 8.66
CA LEU A 98 -1.54 13.87 7.36
C LEU A 98 -2.78 13.13 6.80
N THR A 99 -3.78 12.87 7.65
CA THR A 99 -5.09 12.31 7.30
C THR A 99 -6.17 13.36 7.04
N ASP A 100 -5.87 14.67 7.15
CA ASP A 100 -6.81 15.73 6.84
C ASP A 100 -6.84 15.98 5.31
N PRO A 101 -8.00 15.77 4.66
CA PRO A 101 -8.12 15.93 3.20
C PRO A 101 -7.93 17.38 2.74
N THR A 102 -8.08 18.37 3.64
CA THR A 102 -7.97 19.80 3.31
C THR A 102 -6.53 20.29 3.22
N VAL A 103 -5.57 19.48 3.65
CA VAL A 103 -4.16 19.84 3.64
C VAL A 103 -3.57 19.64 2.25
N GLU A 104 -3.09 20.72 1.64
CA GLU A 104 -2.36 20.65 0.38
C GLU A 104 -0.93 20.14 0.60
N LEU A 105 -0.49 19.20 -0.24
CA LEU A 105 0.84 18.60 -0.16
C LEU A 105 1.98 19.63 -0.26
N GLU A 106 1.74 20.74 -0.97
CA GLU A 106 2.70 21.83 -1.17
C GLU A 106 3.01 22.62 0.11
N GLN A 107 2.10 22.56 1.10
CA GLN A 107 2.25 23.21 2.40
C GLN A 107 3.00 22.31 3.39
N MET A 108 3.19 21.02 3.06
CA MET A 108 3.91 20.07 3.90
C MET A 108 5.41 20.13 3.64
N GLN A 109 6.20 20.33 4.69
CA GLN A 109 7.65 20.13 4.60
C GLN A 109 7.95 18.62 4.59
N SER A 110 8.32 18.09 3.42
CA SER A 110 8.67 16.66 3.27
C SER A 110 9.82 16.26 4.18
N ARG A 111 9.63 15.18 4.94
CA ARG A 111 10.67 14.59 5.79
C ARG A 111 11.34 13.40 5.13
N LEU A 112 10.74 12.87 4.06
CA LEU A 112 11.26 11.73 3.30
C LEU A 112 12.67 11.97 2.76
N PRO A 113 13.58 10.98 2.85
CA PRO A 113 14.89 11.05 2.22
C PRO A 113 14.81 11.21 0.70
N ASP A 114 15.42 12.26 0.16
CA ASP A 114 15.42 12.53 -1.28
C ASP A 114 16.22 11.45 -2.05
N PRO A 115 15.58 10.67 -2.97
CA PRO A 115 16.22 9.61 -3.73
C PRO A 115 17.20 10.11 -4.78
N TYR A 116 17.18 11.39 -5.13
CA TYR A 116 18.10 12.00 -6.09
C TYR A 116 19.35 12.59 -5.42
N SER A 117 19.37 12.68 -4.10
CA SER A 117 20.46 13.27 -3.29
C SER A 117 21.61 12.30 -2.95
N ILE A 118 21.88 11.33 -3.84
CA ILE A 118 22.82 10.20 -3.62
C ILE A 118 24.26 10.65 -3.26
N ASN A 119 24.66 11.87 -3.62
CA ASN A 119 26.00 12.40 -3.37
C ASN A 119 26.26 12.83 -1.92
N THR A 120 25.28 12.75 -1.02
CA THR A 120 25.46 13.05 0.41
C THR A 120 25.42 11.75 1.21
N GLY A 121 26.58 11.19 1.57
CA GLY A 121 26.68 9.84 2.14
C GLY A 121 25.74 9.52 3.30
N GLN A 122 25.36 10.52 4.11
CA GLN A 122 24.36 10.35 5.20
C GLN A 122 22.92 10.17 4.70
N LYS A 123 22.50 10.88 3.64
CA LYS A 123 21.14 10.77 3.08
C LYS A 123 20.95 9.48 2.30
N ALA A 124 21.98 9.05 1.57
CA ALA A 124 22.00 7.75 0.90
C ALA A 124 21.92 6.58 1.90
N LEU A 125 22.56 6.74 3.07
CA LEU A 125 22.52 5.74 4.14
C LEU A 125 21.14 5.69 4.81
N ALA A 126 20.53 6.85 5.10
CA ALA A 126 19.15 6.93 5.62
C ALA A 126 18.15 6.27 4.66
N LEU A 127 18.27 6.52 3.35
CA LEU A 127 17.41 5.91 2.34
C LEU A 127 17.66 4.40 2.20
N LYS A 128 18.89 3.93 2.38
CA LYS A 128 19.16 2.49 2.45
C LYS A 128 18.56 1.86 3.70
N GLN A 129 18.60 2.55 4.85
CA GLN A 129 18.04 2.04 6.09
C GLN A 129 16.51 1.92 6.00
N ILE A 130 15.82 2.98 5.56
CA ILE A 130 14.35 2.96 5.42
C ILE A 130 13.88 1.88 4.43
N LEU A 131 14.61 1.67 3.33
CA LEU A 131 14.31 0.62 2.34
C LEU A 131 14.72 -0.79 2.80
N ASN A 132 15.30 -0.95 4.00
CA ASN A 132 15.47 -2.25 4.66
C ASN A 132 14.48 -2.46 5.81
N ASN A 133 13.67 -1.45 6.15
CA ASN A 133 12.68 -1.56 7.19
C ASN A 133 11.44 -2.32 6.68
N ASN A 134 11.13 -3.47 7.27
CA ASN A 134 10.06 -4.35 6.80
C ASN A 134 8.68 -3.70 6.83
N ARG A 135 8.38 -2.92 7.88
CA ARG A 135 7.11 -2.20 8.02
C ARG A 135 6.96 -1.19 6.88
N PHE A 136 7.99 -0.37 6.65
CA PHE A 136 7.99 0.59 5.56
C PHE A 136 7.85 -0.08 4.18
N LEU A 137 8.58 -1.17 3.95
CA LEU A 137 8.57 -1.90 2.67
C LEU A 137 7.19 -2.50 2.34
N ARG A 138 6.45 -2.98 3.34
CA ARG A 138 5.09 -3.49 3.16
C ARG A 138 4.17 -2.36 2.68
N SER A 139 4.21 -1.22 3.37
CA SER A 139 3.42 -0.05 2.99
C SER A 139 3.83 0.47 1.61
N LEU A 140 5.13 0.58 1.32
CA LEU A 140 5.65 1.01 0.01
C LEU A 140 5.20 0.07 -1.12
N ARG A 141 5.19 -1.25 -0.89
CA ARG A 141 4.68 -2.23 -1.86
C ARG A 141 3.20 -1.98 -2.16
N LYS A 142 2.38 -1.83 -1.11
CA LYS A 142 0.94 -1.54 -1.27
C LYS A 142 0.71 -0.23 -2.03
N ILE A 143 1.46 0.84 -1.72
CA ILE A 143 1.37 2.13 -2.41
C ILE A 143 1.80 1.97 -3.89
N SER A 144 2.85 1.20 -4.16
CA SER A 144 3.33 0.91 -5.52
C SER A 144 2.30 0.15 -6.36
N GLU A 145 1.60 -0.82 -5.77
CA GLU A 145 0.52 -1.57 -6.44
C GLU A 145 -0.63 -0.63 -6.82
N LEU A 146 -1.02 0.27 -5.91
CA LEU A 146 -2.03 1.30 -6.19
C LEU A 146 -1.58 2.26 -7.28
N LYS A 147 -0.30 2.69 -7.28
CA LYS A 147 0.26 3.53 -8.35
C LYS A 147 0.17 2.85 -9.70
N ASN A 148 0.56 1.57 -9.79
CA ASN A 148 0.53 0.82 -11.04
C ASN A 148 -0.90 0.70 -11.60
N SER A 149 -1.87 0.47 -10.72
CA SER A 149 -3.29 0.49 -11.08
C SER A 149 -3.70 1.86 -11.64
N LEU A 150 -3.35 2.97 -10.96
CA LEU A 150 -3.62 4.32 -11.46
C LEU A 150 -2.93 4.64 -12.79
N ASP A 151 -1.68 4.20 -12.98
CA ASP A 151 -0.91 4.42 -14.21
C ASP A 151 -1.56 3.71 -15.40
N ASN A 152 -2.02 2.47 -15.20
CA ASN A 152 -2.76 1.72 -16.21
C ASN A 152 -4.08 2.41 -16.56
N ARG A 153 -4.77 2.94 -15.55
CA ARG A 153 -5.99 3.71 -15.76
C ARG A 153 -5.76 5.00 -16.52
N ASN A 154 -4.69 5.72 -16.21
CA ASN A 154 -4.30 6.93 -16.94
C ASN A 154 -4.06 6.61 -18.42
N LYS A 155 -3.32 5.53 -18.73
CA LYS A 155 -3.12 5.06 -20.12
C LYS A 155 -4.43 4.72 -20.81
N ALA A 156 -5.34 4.02 -20.12
CA ALA A 156 -6.63 3.64 -20.69
C ALA A 156 -7.54 4.85 -20.97
N LEU A 157 -7.49 5.89 -20.14
CA LEU A 157 -8.22 7.14 -20.34
C LEU A 157 -7.71 7.90 -21.56
N HIS A 158 -6.39 8.09 -21.67
CA HIS A 158 -5.78 8.75 -22.82
C HIS A 158 -6.09 8.02 -24.13
N LYS A 159 -5.95 6.69 -24.16
CA LYS A 159 -6.29 5.90 -25.34
C LYS A 159 -7.75 6.11 -25.80
N LYS A 160 -8.69 6.23 -24.86
CA LYS A 160 -10.11 6.45 -25.20
C LYS A 160 -10.39 7.88 -25.66
N GLN A 161 -9.68 8.85 -25.10
CA GLN A 161 -9.76 10.25 -25.52
C GLN A 161 -9.21 10.46 -26.94
N ASP A 162 -8.18 9.71 -27.32
CA ASP A 162 -7.62 9.71 -28.67
C ASP A 162 -8.53 9.00 -29.70
N GLU A 163 -9.25 7.95 -29.27
CA GLU A 163 -10.10 7.15 -30.16
C GLU A 163 -11.47 7.80 -30.45
N HIS A 164 -12.01 8.64 -29.56
CA HIS A 164 -13.31 9.30 -29.71
C HIS A 164 -13.20 10.76 -29.22
N SER A 165 -13.37 11.73 -30.11
CA SER A 165 -13.35 13.16 -29.76
C SER A 165 -14.63 13.67 -29.09
N ASP A 166 -15.63 12.79 -28.87
CA ASP A 166 -16.95 13.11 -28.30
C ASP A 166 -17.35 12.06 -27.24
N VAL A 167 -16.45 11.78 -26.30
CA VAL A 167 -16.68 10.81 -25.22
C VAL A 167 -17.48 11.47 -24.10
N THR A 168 -18.73 11.06 -23.94
CA THR A 168 -19.54 11.43 -22.77
C THR A 168 -18.86 10.97 -21.49
N SER A 169 -18.93 11.79 -20.42
CA SER A 169 -18.36 11.51 -19.09
C SER A 169 -18.73 10.12 -18.55
N GLU A 170 -19.85 9.54 -18.99
CA GLU A 170 -20.33 8.21 -18.61
C GLU A 170 -19.44 7.05 -19.12
N VAL A 171 -18.87 7.16 -20.33
CA VAL A 171 -17.97 6.14 -20.92
C VAL A 171 -16.58 6.20 -20.28
N ILE A 172 -16.12 7.40 -19.94
CA ILE A 172 -14.92 7.65 -19.12
C ILE A 172 -15.12 7.09 -17.72
N GLN A 173 -16.25 7.38 -17.06
CA GLN A 173 -16.59 6.80 -15.76
C GLN A 173 -16.66 5.27 -15.80
N LYS A 174 -17.14 4.66 -16.89
CA LYS A 174 -17.16 3.19 -17.03
C LYS A 174 -15.77 2.57 -17.22
N ALA A 175 -14.85 3.27 -17.91
CA ALA A 175 -13.44 2.88 -18.02
C ALA A 175 -12.72 2.97 -16.65
N VAL A 176 -13.04 4.02 -15.91
CA VAL A 176 -12.57 4.32 -14.55
C VAL A 176 -12.92 3.23 -13.53
N LYS A 177 -13.99 2.45 -13.75
CA LYS A 177 -14.46 1.41 -12.82
C LYS A 177 -13.64 0.12 -12.79
N THR A 178 -12.70 -0.06 -13.73
CA THR A 178 -11.88 -1.29 -13.86
C THR A 178 -10.75 -1.43 -12.83
N ASP A 179 -10.77 -0.64 -11.74
CA ASP A 179 -9.83 -0.75 -10.61
C ASP A 179 -10.56 -0.73 -9.26
N ILE A 180 -11.86 -1.04 -9.28
CA ILE A 180 -12.66 -1.11 -8.07
C ILE A 180 -12.40 -2.46 -7.41
N ILE A 181 -12.07 -2.41 -6.11
CA ILE A 181 -12.17 -3.58 -5.24
C ILE A 181 -13.66 -3.87 -5.11
N TYR A 182 -14.15 -4.82 -5.89
CA TYR A 182 -15.56 -5.20 -5.90
C TYR A 182 -15.95 -5.94 -4.63
N ALA A 183 -15.01 -6.71 -4.09
CA ALA A 183 -15.19 -7.44 -2.85
C ALA A 183 -13.87 -7.48 -2.07
N GLN A 184 -13.96 -7.26 -0.77
CA GLN A 184 -12.87 -7.33 0.19
C GLN A 184 -13.32 -8.15 1.39
N THR A 185 -12.50 -9.13 1.77
CA THR A 185 -12.64 -9.87 3.02
C THR A 185 -11.38 -9.71 3.84
N VAL A 186 -11.53 -9.28 5.10
CA VAL A 186 -10.45 -9.26 6.08
C VAL A 186 -10.80 -10.25 7.18
N ILE A 187 -9.89 -11.20 7.45
CA ILE A 187 -9.99 -12.17 8.55
C ILE A 187 -8.87 -11.85 9.53
N GLN A 188 -9.21 -11.44 10.74
CA GLN A 188 -8.24 -11.15 11.80
C GLN A 188 -7.96 -12.42 12.63
N LEU A 189 -6.82 -12.44 13.33
CA LEU A 189 -6.43 -13.57 14.19
C LEU A 189 -7.40 -13.82 15.36
N ASP A 190 -8.08 -12.78 15.84
CA ASP A 190 -9.11 -12.86 16.88
C ASP A 190 -10.45 -13.44 16.38
N GLY A 191 -10.55 -13.69 15.07
CA GLY A 191 -11.72 -14.26 14.43
C GLY A 191 -12.67 -13.23 13.83
N ASP A 192 -12.36 -11.93 13.92
CA ASP A 192 -13.17 -10.89 13.29
C ASP A 192 -13.14 -11.04 11.76
N LEU A 193 -14.33 -11.12 11.18
CA LEU A 193 -14.56 -11.27 9.75
C LEU A 193 -15.29 -10.04 9.23
N ILE A 194 -14.59 -9.24 8.41
CA ILE A 194 -15.16 -8.05 7.79
C ILE A 194 -15.27 -8.28 6.30
N ASN A 195 -16.50 -8.21 5.78
CA ASN A 195 -16.77 -8.23 4.35
C ASN A 195 -17.23 -6.85 3.89
N ARG A 196 -16.61 -6.34 2.83
CA ARG A 196 -16.99 -5.08 2.18
C ARG A 196 -17.18 -5.34 0.69
N TYR A 197 -18.24 -4.78 0.15
CA TYR A 197 -18.55 -4.86 -1.27
C TYR A 197 -18.70 -3.45 -1.81
N SER A 198 -18.14 -3.20 -2.98
CA SER A 198 -18.46 -1.97 -3.70
C SER A 198 -19.92 -2.04 -4.14
N GLU A 199 -20.69 -0.98 -3.92
CA GLU A 199 -22.07 -0.88 -4.40
C GLU A 199 -22.17 -1.13 -5.92
N GLU A 200 -21.09 -0.81 -6.65
CA GLU A 200 -20.99 -1.03 -8.09
C GLU A 200 -21.02 -2.51 -8.51
N ILE A 201 -20.77 -3.45 -7.59
CA ILE A 201 -20.90 -4.88 -7.88
C ILE A 201 -22.36 -5.27 -8.13
N LEU A 202 -23.33 -4.53 -7.57
CA LEU A 202 -24.75 -4.85 -7.62
C LEU A 202 -25.28 -4.82 -9.06
N ASP A 203 -24.80 -3.86 -9.85
CA ASP A 203 -25.18 -3.64 -11.25
C ASP A 203 -24.16 -4.21 -12.25
N HIS A 204 -23.13 -4.92 -11.78
CA HIS A 204 -22.07 -5.40 -12.67
C HIS A 204 -22.54 -6.58 -13.55
N PRO A 205 -22.30 -6.57 -14.88
CA PRO A 205 -22.75 -7.64 -15.78
C PRO A 205 -22.26 -9.05 -15.41
N HIS A 206 -21.10 -9.12 -14.75
CA HIS A 206 -20.46 -10.37 -14.31
C HIS A 206 -20.46 -10.54 -12.79
N ARG A 207 -21.41 -9.91 -12.07
CA ARG A 207 -21.50 -9.92 -10.60
C ARG A 207 -21.28 -11.31 -10.01
N ASP A 208 -22.07 -12.28 -10.44
CA ASP A 208 -22.08 -13.61 -9.82
C ASP A 208 -20.73 -14.34 -10.01
N LEU A 209 -20.08 -14.15 -11.17
CA LEU A 209 -18.75 -14.68 -11.42
C LEU A 209 -17.69 -14.03 -10.52
N ILE A 210 -17.73 -12.69 -10.36
CA ILE A 210 -16.77 -11.96 -9.51
C ILE A 210 -16.93 -12.40 -8.05
N LEU A 211 -18.16 -12.49 -7.55
CA LEU A 211 -18.44 -12.92 -6.18
C LEU A 211 -18.05 -14.39 -5.97
N GLN A 212 -18.23 -15.25 -6.98
CA GLN A 212 -17.74 -16.63 -6.93
C GLN A 212 -16.22 -16.69 -6.84
N ILE A 213 -15.50 -15.97 -7.72
CA ILE A 213 -14.03 -15.90 -7.69
C ILE A 213 -13.55 -15.38 -6.33
N HIS A 214 -14.21 -14.35 -5.80
CA HIS A 214 -13.89 -13.83 -4.47
C HIS A 214 -14.07 -14.89 -3.38
N ARG A 215 -15.22 -15.58 -3.36
CA ARG A 215 -15.49 -16.64 -2.39
C ARG A 215 -14.46 -17.78 -2.47
N ASP A 216 -14.11 -18.21 -3.67
CA ASP A 216 -13.10 -19.25 -3.89
C ASP A 216 -11.71 -18.77 -3.42
N GLY A 217 -11.40 -17.50 -3.64
CA GLY A 217 -10.19 -16.83 -3.15
C GLY A 217 -10.14 -16.76 -1.62
N VAL A 218 -11.25 -16.40 -0.96
CA VAL A 218 -11.35 -16.36 0.51
C VAL A 218 -11.16 -17.76 1.11
N LEU A 219 -11.84 -18.77 0.56
CA LEU A 219 -11.71 -20.15 1.04
C LEU A 219 -10.29 -20.69 0.87
N SER A 220 -9.67 -20.43 -0.28
CA SER A 220 -8.30 -20.86 -0.57
C SER A 220 -7.29 -20.12 0.30
N GLY A 221 -7.44 -18.81 0.43
CA GLY A 221 -6.60 -17.96 1.28
C GLY A 221 -6.70 -18.35 2.74
N GLN A 222 -7.90 -18.60 3.26
CA GLN A 222 -8.10 -19.07 4.64
C GLN A 222 -7.39 -20.41 4.89
N ARG A 223 -7.45 -21.34 3.93
CA ARG A 223 -6.76 -22.62 4.03
C ARG A 223 -5.24 -22.43 4.09
N GLN A 224 -4.67 -21.69 3.14
CA GLN A 224 -3.23 -21.42 3.10
C GLN A 224 -2.75 -20.67 4.34
N TRP A 225 -3.52 -19.70 4.82
CA TRP A 225 -3.21 -18.94 6.02
C TRP A 225 -3.19 -19.83 7.27
N ARG A 226 -4.15 -20.76 7.40
CA ARG A 226 -4.17 -21.75 8.47
C ARG A 226 -2.96 -22.69 8.41
N GLU A 227 -2.66 -23.24 7.23
CA GLU A 227 -1.51 -24.13 7.02
C GLU A 227 -0.19 -23.44 7.40
N MET A 228 -0.05 -22.15 7.07
CA MET A 228 1.10 -21.35 7.45
C MET A 228 1.18 -21.13 8.97
N LEU A 229 0.06 -20.83 9.63
CA LEU A 229 0.01 -20.68 11.10
C LEU A 229 0.36 -21.99 11.80
N GLU A 230 -0.18 -23.11 11.33
CA GLU A 230 0.16 -24.45 11.83
C GLU A 230 1.67 -24.72 11.69
N PHE A 231 2.25 -24.44 10.53
CA PHE A 231 3.69 -24.58 10.30
C PHE A 231 4.53 -23.73 11.27
N VAL A 232 4.12 -22.47 11.53
CA VAL A 232 4.83 -21.62 12.50
C VAL A 232 4.72 -22.17 13.91
N ILE A 233 3.55 -22.65 14.32
CA ILE A 233 3.34 -23.29 15.64
C ILE A 233 4.24 -24.53 15.77
N GLU A 234 4.34 -25.36 14.74
CA GLU A 234 5.22 -26.53 14.73
C GLU A 234 6.70 -26.15 14.90
N LEU A 235 7.16 -25.09 14.22
CA LEU A 235 8.54 -24.58 14.38
C LEU A 235 8.81 -24.08 15.82
N VAL A 236 7.86 -23.34 16.41
CA VAL A 236 7.97 -22.87 17.80
C VAL A 236 8.05 -24.06 18.76
N GLN A 237 7.16 -25.04 18.60
CA GLN A 237 7.11 -26.23 19.45
C GLN A 237 8.42 -27.04 19.35
N ALA A 238 8.94 -27.24 18.14
CA ALA A 238 10.20 -27.93 17.91
C ALA A 238 11.39 -27.20 18.57
N SER A 239 11.44 -25.88 18.47
CA SER A 239 12.47 -25.05 19.10
C SER A 239 12.45 -25.17 20.64
N LEU A 240 11.26 -25.05 21.24
CA LEU A 240 11.08 -25.19 22.69
C LEU A 240 11.43 -26.59 23.21
N GLN A 241 11.10 -27.64 22.46
CA GLN A 241 11.47 -29.01 22.79
C GLN A 241 12.98 -29.25 22.66
N GLY A 242 13.64 -28.65 21.68
CA GLY A 242 15.10 -28.70 21.50
C GLY A 242 15.85 -28.06 22.67
N ILE A 243 15.41 -26.89 23.12
CA ILE A 243 15.97 -26.19 24.30
C ILE A 243 15.80 -27.03 25.57
N ARG A 244 14.63 -27.67 25.74
CA ARG A 244 14.34 -28.52 26.90
C ARG A 244 15.19 -29.81 26.94
N LYS A 245 15.63 -30.32 25.79
CA LYS A 245 16.58 -31.44 25.70
C LYS A 245 18.02 -31.03 25.95
N ALA A 246 18.40 -29.79 25.64
CA ALA A 246 19.76 -29.27 25.89
C ALA A 246 20.02 -28.87 27.36
N LEU A 247 18.95 -28.67 28.14
CA LEU A 247 19.00 -28.32 29.57
C LEU A 247 18.90 -29.55 30.52
N LYS A 248 18.84 -30.76 29.96
CA LYS A 248 18.90 -32.03 30.71
C LYS A 248 20.23 -32.73 30.42
#